data_AF-A0A9E3SJP4-F1
#
_entry.id   AF-A0A9E3SJP4-F1
#
_cell.length_a   1.000
_cell.length_b   1.000
_cell.length_c   1.000
_cell.angle_alpha   90.00
_cell.angle_beta   90.00
_cell.angle_gamma   90.00
#
_symmetry.space_group_name_H-M   'P 1'
#
loop_
_entity.id
_entity.type
_entity.pdbx_description
1 polymer ?
#
loop_
_entity_poly.entity_id
_entity_poly.type
_entity_poly.pdbx_seq_one_letter_code
_entity_poly.pdbx_strand_id
1 'polypeptide(L)' 'MKLHLHVGVIETVDEATLNEALAVAGCTGRVLAKLKPNLAVLEREDAEKVIGALEANGLHPKVMR' A
#
# COMPACT_ATOMS: atom_id res chain seq x y z
N MET A 1 -5.40 26.77 8.55
CA MET A 1 -5.44 25.42 9.13
C MET A 1 -4.54 24.53 8.29
N LYS A 2 -3.48 23.91 8.85
CA LYS A 2 -2.60 23.00 8.11
C LYS A 2 -2.99 21.56 8.47
N LEU A 3 -3.42 20.77 7.49
CA LEU A 3 -3.64 19.34 7.62
C LEU A 3 -2.32 18.63 7.27
N HIS A 4 -1.76 17.87 8.21
CA HIS A 4 -0.61 17.02 7.97
C HIS A 4 -1.12 15.59 7.76
N LEU A 5 -1.30 15.18 6.51
CA LEU A 5 -1.69 13.81 6.19
C LEU A 5 -0.42 12.95 6.12
N HIS A 6 -0.32 11.96 7.01
CA HIS A 6 0.78 10.99 6.96
C HIS A 6 0.41 9.92 5.94
N VAL A 7 1.13 9.88 4.83
CA VAL A 7 0.92 8.90 3.76
C VAL A 7 2.02 7.84 3.76
N GLY A 8 1.66 6.62 3.39
CA GLY A 8 2.59 5.54 3.11
C GLY A 8 2.57 5.20 1.62
N VAL A 9 3.73 4.83 1.08
CA VAL A 9 3.86 4.39 -0.31
C VAL A 9 4.16 2.90 -0.34
N ILE A 10 3.34 2.16 -1.09
CA ILE A 10 3.50 0.72 -1.30
C ILE A 10 3.91 0.50 -2.75
N GLU A 11 5.09 -0.10 -2.94
CA GLU A 11 5.59 -0.56 -4.23
C GLU A 11 5.77 -2.08 -4.21
N THR A 12 5.19 -2.76 -5.19
CA THR A 12 5.28 -4.21 -5.38
C THR A 12 5.97 -4.55 -6.70
N VAL A 13 6.21 -5.84 -6.95
CA VAL A 13 6.86 -6.33 -8.18
C VAL A 13 6.01 -6.09 -9.44
N ASP A 14 4.69 -6.21 -9.31
CA ASP A 14 3.73 -5.99 -10.40
C ASP A 14 2.36 -5.50 -9.86
N GLU A 15 1.48 -5.14 -10.79
CA GLU A 15 0.13 -4.64 -10.48
C GLU A 15 -0.78 -5.71 -9.85
N ALA A 16 -0.63 -6.97 -10.25
CA ALA A 16 -1.46 -8.06 -9.72
C ALA A 16 -1.18 -8.26 -8.21
N THR A 17 0.09 -8.29 -7.84
CA THR A 17 0.57 -8.38 -6.46
C THR A 17 0.08 -7.20 -5.62
N LEU A 18 0.09 -5.98 -6.18
CA LEU A 18 -0.44 -4.82 -5.48
C LEU A 18 -1.94 -4.95 -5.20
N ASN A 19 -2.71 -5.35 -6.21
CA ASN A 19 -4.15 -5.49 -6.10
C ASN A 19 -4.54 -6.60 -5.11
N GLU A 20 -3.81 -7.72 -5.11
CA GLU A 20 -4.00 -8.80 -4.15
C GLU A 20 -3.68 -8.34 -2.73
N ALA A 21 -2.55 -7.66 -2.52
CA ALA A 21 -2.17 -7.14 -1.21
C ALA A 21 -3.20 -6.14 -0.65
N LEU A 22 -3.71 -5.25 -1.51
CA LEU A 22 -4.77 -4.31 -1.17
C LEU A 22 -6.09 -5.03 -0.84
N ALA A 23 -6.44 -6.09 -1.57
CA ALA A 23 -7.64 -6.87 -1.32
C ALA A 23 -7.55 -7.64 0.01
N VAL A 24 -6.42 -8.31 0.28
CA VAL A 24 -6.16 -9.05 1.51
C VAL A 24 -6.18 -8.10 2.73
N ALA A 25 -5.60 -6.91 2.59
CA ALA A 25 -5.63 -5.90 3.65
C ALA A 25 -6.98 -5.17 3.80
N GLY A 26 -7.95 -5.40 2.90
CA GLY A 26 -9.23 -4.67 2.88
C GLY A 26 -9.09 -3.19 2.52
N CYS A 27 -8.05 -2.81 1.78
CA CYS A 27 -7.66 -1.44 1.46
C CYS A 27 -7.92 -1.04 -0.01
N THR A 28 -8.55 -1.88 -0.83
CA THR A 28 -8.76 -1.63 -2.28
C THR A 28 -9.40 -0.28 -2.59
N GLY A 29 -10.39 0.16 -1.80
CA GLY A 29 -11.06 1.45 -1.97
C GLY A 29 -10.39 2.64 -1.26
N ARG A 30 -9.24 2.42 -0.61
CA ARG A 30 -8.56 3.41 0.24
C ARG A 30 -7.30 3.99 -0.37
N VAL A 31 -7.04 3.66 -1.63
CA VAL A 31 -5.90 4.21 -2.39
C VAL A 31 -6.14 5.70 -2.64
N LEU A 32 -5.26 6.53 -2.08
CA LEU A 32 -5.30 7.99 -2.25
C LEU A 32 -4.84 8.40 -3.65
N ALA A 33 -3.79 7.73 -4.14
CA ALA A 33 -3.26 7.96 -5.48
C ALA A 33 -2.58 6.70 -6.00
N LYS A 34 -2.70 6.45 -7.30
CA LYS A 34 -1.96 5.40 -8.01
C LYS A 34 -0.93 6.08 -8.90
N LEU A 35 0.34 5.99 -8.55
CA LEU A 35 1.42 6.66 -9.29
C LEU A 35 1.95 5.78 -10.44
N LYS A 36 1.88 4.46 -10.28
CA LYS A 36 2.20 3.44 -11.28
C LYS A 36 1.30 2.22 -11.10
N PRO A 37 1.21 1.30 -12.07
CA PRO A 37 0.44 0.06 -11.94
C PRO A 37 0.75 -0.73 -10.65
N ASN A 38 2.01 -0.75 -10.24
CA ASN A 38 2.55 -1.46 -9.07
C ASN A 38 2.88 -0.53 -7.87
N LEU A 39 2.43 0.73 -7.89
CA LEU A 39 2.76 1.71 -6.86
C LEU A 39 1.55 2.53 -6.43
N ALA A 40 1.13 2.36 -5.17
CA ALA A 40 0.00 3.04 -4.57
C ALA A 40 0.42 3.89 -3.36
N VAL A 41 -0.29 4.99 -3.18
CA VAL A 41 -0.20 5.85 -2.01
C VAL A 41 -1.47 5.65 -1.18
N LEU A 42 -1.28 5.40 0.11
CA LEU A 42 -2.33 5.12 1.08
C LEU A 42 -2.14 6.04 2.29
N GLU A 43 -3.16 6.15 3.14
CA GLU A 43 -2.93 6.64 4.50
C GLU A 43 -1.98 5.70 5.23
N ARG A 44 -1.19 6.24 6.16
CA ARG A 44 -0.17 5.47 6.89
C ARG A 44 -0.73 4.20 7.53
N GLU A 45 -1.89 4.27 8.17
CA GLU A 45 -2.49 3.11 8.85
C GLU A 45 -2.86 1.99 7.87
N ASP A 46 -3.36 2.35 6.69
CA ASP A 46 -3.69 1.37 5.65
C ASP A 46 -2.43 0.84 4.95
N ALA A 47 -1.40 1.68 4.77
CA ALA A 47 -0.09 1.23 4.30
C ALA A 47 0.53 0.19 5.27
N GLU A 48 0.45 0.40 6.58
CA GLU A 48 0.95 -0.55 7.59
C GLU A 48 0.18 -1.89 7.54
N LYS A 49 -1.14 -1.88 7.32
CA LYS A 49 -1.93 -3.12 7.10
C LYS A 49 -1.50 -3.86 5.85
N VAL A 50 -1.29 -3.14 4.75
CA VAL A 50 -0.85 -3.72 3.48
C VAL A 50 0.54 -4.34 3.62
N ILE A 51 1.46 -3.68 4.33
CA ILE A 51 2.78 -4.23 4.64
C ILE A 51 2.65 -5.52 5.46
N GLY A 52 1.84 -5.52 6.52
CA GLY A 52 1.62 -6.73 7.33
C GLY A 52 1.01 -7.88 6.53
N ALA A 53 0.08 -7.59 5.61
CA ALA A 53 -0.48 -8.58 4.70
C ALA A 53 0.57 -9.15 3.74
N LEU A 54 1.47 -8.31 3.22
CA LEU A 54 2.54 -8.74 2.33
C LEU A 54 3.57 -9.61 3.06
N GLU A 55 3.99 -9.19 4.26
CA GLU A 55 4.91 -9.96 5.12
C GLU A 55 4.33 -11.34 5.48
N ALA A 56 3.03 -11.40 5.83
CA ALA A 56 2.35 -12.66 6.14
C ALA A 56 2.27 -13.62 4.94
N ASN A 57 2.32 -13.10 3.71
CA ASN A 57 2.29 -13.88 2.48
C ASN A 57 3.69 -14.08 1.85
N GLY A 58 4.77 -13.70 2.54
CA GLY A 58 6.15 -13.85 2.04
C GLY A 58 6.50 -12.96 0.85
N LEU A 59 5.67 -11.94 0.58
CA LEU A 59 5.93 -10.92 -0.42
C LEU A 59 6.72 -9.80 0.26
N HIS A 60 7.94 -9.51 -0.19
CA HIS A 60 8.77 -8.45 0.39
C HIS A 60 8.57 -7.12 -0.36
N PRO A 61 7.65 -6.22 0.07
CA PRO A 61 7.52 -4.91 -0.53
C PRO A 61 8.76 -4.08 -0.25
N LYS A 62 9.16 -3.29 -1.24
CA LYS A 62 10.15 -2.23 -1.03
C LYS A 62 9.44 -1.04 -0.40
N VAL A 63 9.34 -1.02 0.93
CA VAL A 63 8.73 0.10 1.66
C VAL A 63 9.73 1.25 1.77
N MET A 64 9.41 2.40 1.18
CA MET A 64 10.09 3.66 1.50
C MET A 64 9.27 4.39 2.58
N ARG A 65 9.83 4.47 3.79
CA ARG A 65 9.29 5.26 4.92
C ARG A 65 9.70 6.72 4.81
#